data_AF-Q71IX4-F1
#
_entry.id   AF-Q71IX4-F1
#
_cell.length_a   1.000
_cell.length_b   1.000
_cell.length_c   1.000
_cell.angle_alpha   90.00
_cell.angle_beta   90.00
_cell.angle_gamma   90.00
#
_symmetry.space_group_name_H-M   'P 1'
#
loop_
_entity.id
_entity.type
_entity.pdbx_description
1 polymer ?
#
loop_
_entity_poly.entity_id
_entity_poly.type
_entity_poly.pdbx_seq_one_letter_code
_entity_poly.pdbx_strand_id
1 'polypeptide(L)' 'LQYQYLAADVLDQAGLDYLDQHLRVLSGLYGSLRPFDGIVPYRLEMKSPLPAFKYKSLYEF' A
#
# COMPACT_ATOMS: atom_id res chain seq x y z
N LEU A 1 -0.38 -1.38 -13.57
CA LEU A 1 -1.24 -2.47 -14.09
C LEU A 1 -1.96 -3.24 -12.97
N GLN A 2 -1.35 -3.45 -11.80
CA GLN A 2 -1.89 -4.33 -10.75
C GLN A 2 -3.28 -3.93 -10.20
N TYR A 3 -3.57 -2.64 -10.05
CA TYR A 3 -4.87 -2.17 -9.56
C TYR A 3 -5.95 -2.00 -10.63
N GLN A 4 -5.59 -2.04 -11.92
CA GLN A 4 -6.57 -1.85 -13.00
C GLN A 4 -7.57 -3.02 -13.09
N TYR A 5 -7.18 -4.20 -12.63
CA TYR A 5 -8.03 -5.39 -12.62
C TYR A 5 -8.82 -5.57 -11.32
N LEU A 6 -8.62 -4.71 -10.31
CA LEU A 6 -9.38 -4.76 -9.07
C LEU A 6 -10.85 -4.38 -9.29
N ALA A 7 -11.11 -3.53 -10.30
CA ALA A 7 -12.44 -3.04 -10.65
C ALA A 7 -13.28 -2.64 -9.41
N ALA A 8 -12.68 -1.85 -8.50
CA ALA A 8 -13.30 -1.50 -7.22
C ALA A 8 -14.67 -0.80 -7.40
N ASP A 9 -14.85 -0.10 -8.53
CA ASP A 9 -16.04 0.68 -8.85
C ASP A 9 -17.29 -0.19 -9.12
N VAL A 10 -17.12 -1.50 -9.37
CA VAL A 10 -18.24 -2.43 -9.61
C VAL A 10 -18.55 -3.34 -8.42
N LEU A 11 -17.82 -3.20 -7.31
CA LEU A 11 -18.07 -3.97 -6.09
C LEU A 11 -19.27 -3.40 -5.35
N ASP A 12 -20.09 -4.30 -4.79
CA ASP A 12 -21.14 -3.95 -3.85
C ASP A 12 -20.55 -3.74 -2.44
N GLN A 13 -21.39 -3.29 -1.50
CA GLN A 13 -20.93 -3.01 -0.13
C GLN A 13 -20.28 -4.25 0.52
N ALA A 14 -20.83 -5.45 0.28
CA ALA A 14 -20.25 -6.69 0.79
C ALA A 14 -18.85 -6.95 0.22
N GLY A 15 -18.64 -6.67 -1.07
CA GLY A 15 -17.32 -6.74 -1.71
C GLY A 15 -16.33 -5.73 -1.14
N LEU A 16 -16.77 -4.50 -0.86
CA LEU A 16 -15.94 -3.48 -0.23
C LEU A 16 -15.56 -3.88 1.21
N ASP A 17 -16.51 -4.39 1.99
CA ASP A 17 -16.25 -4.88 3.35
C ASP A 17 -15.29 -6.08 3.35
N TYR A 18 -15.42 -6.96 2.36
CA TYR A 18 -14.48 -8.06 2.16
C TYR A 18 -13.06 -7.54 1.89
N LEU A 19 -12.90 -6.55 1.01
CA LEU A 19 -11.59 -5.95 0.75
C LEU A 19 -11.01 -5.29 2.00
N ASP A 20 -11.78 -4.54 2.77
CA ASP A 20 -11.27 -3.90 3.99
C ASP A 20 -10.71 -4.91 5.00
N GLN A 21 -11.33 -6.09 5.07
CA GLN A 21 -10.90 -7.16 5.97
C GLN A 21 -9.72 -7.98 5.44
N HIS A 22 -9.63 -8.19 4.12
CA HIS A 22 -8.73 -9.20 3.54
C HIS A 22 -7.59 -8.65 2.69
N LEU A 23 -7.68 -7.40 2.21
CA LEU A 23 -6.64 -6.78 1.40
C LEU A 23 -5.75 -5.89 2.27
N ARG A 24 -4.43 -6.05 2.11
CA ARG A 24 -3.43 -5.14 2.68
C ARG A 24 -2.48 -4.68 1.59
N VAL A 25 -2.21 -3.39 1.56
CA VAL A 25 -1.29 -2.76 0.61
C VAL A 25 0.03 -2.50 1.33
N LEU A 26 1.11 -3.12 0.85
CA LEU A 26 2.44 -2.86 1.38
C LEU A 26 3.02 -1.58 0.78
N SER A 27 3.39 -0.66 1.67
CA SER A 27 3.95 0.65 1.38
C SER A 27 5.29 0.79 2.08
N GLY A 28 6.31 1.28 1.37
CA GLY A 28 7.59 1.59 1.99
C GLY A 28 7.53 2.73 3.02
N LEU A 29 6.58 3.66 2.88
CA LEU A 29 6.42 4.81 3.78
C LEU A 29 5.46 4.53 4.93
N TYR A 30 4.39 3.79 4.67
CA TYR A 30 3.29 3.57 5.62
C TYR A 30 3.25 2.13 6.18
N GLY A 31 4.13 1.24 5.73
CA GLY A 31 4.15 -0.16 6.16
C GLY A 31 3.00 -0.96 5.54
N SER A 32 1.99 -1.32 6.34
CA SER A 32 0.82 -2.09 5.89
C SER A 32 -0.43 -1.22 5.98
N LEU A 33 -1.05 -0.97 4.83
CA LEU A 33 -2.23 -0.13 4.69
C LEU A 33 -3.47 -0.97 4.40
N ARG A 34 -4.63 -0.50 4.86
CA ARG A 34 -5.93 -0.96 4.40
C ARG A 34 -6.30 -0.28 3.07
N PRO A 35 -7.22 -0.87 2.29
CA PRO A 35 -7.59 -0.35 0.97
C PRO A 35 -8.16 1.08 1.00
N PHE A 36 -8.81 1.44 2.11
CA PHE A 36 -9.47 2.74 2.28
C PHE A 36 -8.71 3.71 3.19
N ASP A 37 -7.48 3.38 3.57
CA ASP A 37 -6.65 4.32 4.33
C ASP A 37 -6.21 5.48 3.43
N GLY A 38 -6.29 6.71 3.96
CA GLY A 38 -5.87 7.90 3.24
C GLY A 38 -4.35 7.95 3.06
N ILE A 39 -3.90 8.17 1.82
CA ILE A 39 -2.48 8.32 1.49
C ILE A 39 -2.22 9.65 0.79
N VAL A 40 -1.03 10.21 1.01
CA VAL A 40 -0.53 11.34 0.22
C VAL A 40 0.28 10.78 -0.94
N PRO A 41 0.26 11.36 -2.15
CA PRO A 41 1.11 10.91 -3.25
C PRO A 41 2.60 10.97 -2.89
N TYR A 42 3.30 9.86 -3.00
CA TYR A 42 4.75 9.77 -2.82
C TYR A 42 5.35 8.75 -3.80
N ARG A 43 6.66 8.82 -4.01
CA ARG A 43 7.43 7.80 -4.72
C ARG A 43 8.61 7.38 -3.87
N LEU A 44 8.44 6.28 -3.15
CA LEU A 44 9.50 5.63 -2.39
C LEU A 44 9.42 4.13 -2.66
N GLU A 45 10.36 3.60 -3.42
CA GLU A 45 10.42 2.18 -3.71
C GLU A 45 11.16 1.45 -2.59
N MET A 46 10.75 0.23 -2.25
CA MET A 46 11.38 -0.51 -1.13
C MET A 46 12.89 -0.72 -1.30
N LYS A 47 13.39 -0.71 -2.54
CA LYS A 47 14.80 -0.87 -2.89
C LYS A 47 15.55 0.45 -3.09
N SER A 48 14.89 1.60 -2.93
CA SER A 48 15.56 2.88 -3.10
C SER A 48 16.58 3.09 -1.98
N PRO A 49 17.87 3.36 -2.30
CA PRO A 49 18.83 3.74 -1.28
C PRO A 49 18.36 5.06 -0.64
N LEU A 50 18.29 5.08 0.68
CA LEU A 50 17.89 6.24 1.47
C LEU A 50 19.14 6.87 2.11
N PRO A 51 19.89 7.73 1.38
CA PRO A 51 21.02 8.44 1.97
C PRO A 51 20.51 9.28 3.14
N ALA A 52 21.10 9.07 4.32
CA ALA A 52 20.73 9.66 5.62
C ALA A 52 19.58 9.01 6.41
N PHE A 53 19.06 7.83 6.00
CA PHE A 53 18.18 7.05 6.87
C PHE A 53 18.97 6.10 7.78
N LYS A 54 18.46 5.83 8.98
CA LYS A 54 19.16 5.01 10.00
C LYS A 54 19.45 3.58 9.51
N TYR A 55 18.62 3.08 8.60
CA TYR A 55 18.67 1.72 8.06
C TYR A 55 19.06 1.76 6.59
N LYS A 56 19.82 0.76 6.12
CA LYS A 56 20.31 0.70 4.74
C LYS A 56 19.20 0.33 3.75
N SER A 57 18.10 -0.24 4.25
CA SER A 57 16.90 -0.53 3.47
C SER A 57 15.65 -0.50 4.35
N LEU A 58 14.48 -0.37 3.72
CA LEU A 58 13.18 -0.44 4.40
C LEU A 58 12.84 -1.85 4.92
N TYR A 59 13.65 -2.87 4.60
CA TYR A 59 13.51 -4.22 5.16
C TYR A 59 14.21 -4.38 6.52
N GLU A 60 15.17 -3.50 6.83
CA GLU A 60 15.89 -3.52 8.11
C GLU A 60 15.16 -2.75 9.23
N PHE A 61 14.06 -2.08 8.88
CA PHE A 61 13.15 -1.39 9.80
C PHE A 61 12.08 -2.36 10.30
#